data_AF-A0A662MFL4-F1
#
_entry.id   AF-A0A662MFL4-F1
#
_cell.length_a   1.000
_cell.length_b   1.000
_cell.length_c   1.000
_cell.angle_alpha   90.00
_cell.angle_beta   90.00
_cell.angle_gamma   90.00
#
_symmetry.space_group_name_H-M   'P 1'
#
loop_
_entity.id
_entity.type
_entity.pdbx_description
1 polymer ?
#
loop_
_entity_poly.entity_id
_entity_poly.type
_entity_poly.pdbx_seq_one_letter_code
_entity_poly.pdbx_strand_id
1 'polypeptide(L)'
;HRHPDDCGSAVPYFDHPFPSVLDDFYSDVEGDILFFGHTHIPLMVSGSRLYVNPGAVGAENGGIASAVILDAEDGMQLAVRRVRYDLEAVRKRLREKAAPYYKYISAHFFSEKGYTPSPLMISNKTG
;
A
#
# COMPACT_ATOMS: atom_id res chain seq x y z
N HIS A 1 2.70 3.06 11.08
CA HIS A 1 2.48 3.93 9.90
C HIS A 1 3.50 5.06 9.94
N ARG A 2 3.91 5.61 8.79
CA ARG A 2 4.89 6.71 8.75
C ARG A 2 4.21 7.99 8.27
N HIS A 3 4.69 9.11 8.81
CA HIS A 3 4.25 10.43 8.38
C HIS A 3 5.00 10.74 7.09
N PRO A 4 4.41 11.43 6.11
CA PRO A 4 5.11 11.82 4.90
C PRO A 4 6.44 12.54 5.17
N ASP A 5 6.51 13.29 6.28
CA ASP A 5 7.69 14.06 6.69
C ASP A 5 8.71 13.28 7.52
N ASP A 6 8.39 12.06 7.94
CA ASP A 6 9.18 11.31 8.91
C ASP A 6 9.95 10.17 8.22
N CYS A 7 10.88 10.59 7.36
CA CYS A 7 11.73 9.68 6.59
C CYS A 7 12.94 9.24 7.43
N GLY A 8 12.77 8.21 8.28
CA GLY A 8 13.88 7.60 9.01
C GLY A 8 13.58 7.12 10.43
N SER A 9 12.43 7.45 10.99
CA SER A 9 12.04 7.02 12.32
C SER A 9 11.70 5.51 12.36
N ALA A 10 12.09 4.87 13.46
CA ALA A 10 11.79 3.49 13.78
C ALA A 10 10.36 3.35 14.31
N VAL A 11 9.38 3.81 13.55
CA VAL A 11 7.96 3.64 13.92
C VAL A 11 7.58 2.18 13.69
N PRO A 12 6.95 1.50 14.67
CA PRO A 12 6.45 0.15 14.47
C PRO A 12 5.49 0.10 13.28
N TYR A 13 5.70 -0.93 12.47
CA TYR A 13 4.94 -1.19 11.27
C TYR A 13 3.76 -2.12 11.60
N PHE A 14 2.56 -1.71 11.20
CA PHE A 14 1.36 -2.51 11.36
C PHE A 14 0.81 -2.80 9.95
N ASP A 15 0.87 -4.06 9.53
CA ASP A 15 0.17 -4.53 8.31
C ASP A 15 -1.35 -4.32 8.41
N HIS A 16 -1.85 -4.30 9.65
CA HIS A 16 -3.24 -4.10 10.01
C HIS A 16 -3.30 -3.20 11.25
N PRO A 17 -3.19 -1.86 11.09
CA PRO A 17 -3.34 -0.98 12.23
C PRO A 17 -4.74 -1.09 12.82
N PHE A 18 -4.80 -0.92 14.14
CA PHE A 18 -6.07 -0.59 14.78
C PHE A 18 -6.50 0.81 14.33
N PRO A 19 -7.79 1.04 14.06
CA PRO A 19 -8.28 2.36 13.66
C PRO A 19 -7.86 3.49 14.61
N SER A 20 -7.87 3.23 15.92
CA SER A 20 -7.44 4.21 16.94
C SER A 20 -5.99 4.67 16.79
N VAL A 21 -5.10 3.81 16.29
CA VAL A 21 -3.72 4.19 16.00
C VAL A 21 -3.67 5.16 14.83
N LEU A 22 -4.52 4.98 13.82
CA LEU A 22 -4.60 5.90 12.67
C LEU A 22 -5.29 7.22 13.05
N ASP A 23 -6.32 7.16 13.90
CA ASP A 23 -7.02 8.33 14.44
C ASP A 23 -6.06 9.24 15.21
N ASP A 24 -5.24 8.67 16.08
CA ASP A 24 -4.23 9.41 16.84
C ASP A 24 -3.10 9.94 15.92
N PHE A 25 -2.63 9.09 15.00
CA PHE A 25 -1.54 9.42 14.08
C PHE A 25 -1.87 10.57 13.11
N TYR A 26 -3.13 10.66 12.67
CA TYR A 26 -3.60 11.70 11.76
C TYR A 26 -4.51 12.72 12.45
N SER A 27 -4.45 12.82 13.78
CA SER A 27 -5.31 13.69 14.58
C SER A 27 -5.32 15.15 14.09
N ASP A 28 -4.14 15.67 13.74
CA ASP A 28 -3.94 17.05 13.25
C ASP A 28 -4.19 17.24 11.73
N VAL A 29 -4.55 16.19 11.01
CA VAL A 29 -4.84 16.26 9.55
C VAL A 29 -6.35 16.35 9.33
N GLU A 30 -6.80 17.32 8.56
CA GLU A 30 -8.22 17.48 8.23
C GLU A 30 -8.65 16.56 7.06
N GLY A 31 -9.92 16.15 7.06
CA GLY A 31 -10.56 15.42 5.96
C GLY A 31 -11.30 14.15 6.40
N ASP A 32 -12.35 13.78 5.65
CA ASP A 32 -13.16 12.59 5.90
C ASP A 32 -12.50 11.30 5.35
N ILE A 33 -11.71 11.46 4.29
CA ILE A 33 -10.89 10.41 3.68
C ILE A 33 -9.44 10.88 3.60
N LEU A 34 -8.55 10.10 4.21
CA LEU A 34 -7.13 10.37 4.24
C LEU A 34 -6.38 9.37 3.37
N PHE A 35 -5.84 9.86 2.27
CA PHE A 35 -4.97 9.09 1.38
C PHE A 35 -3.51 9.23 1.82
N PHE A 36 -2.82 8.10 1.95
CA PHE A 36 -1.40 8.05 2.30
C PHE A 36 -0.70 6.90 1.57
N GLY A 37 0.63 6.85 1.63
CA GLY A 37 1.43 5.86 0.91
C GLY A 37 2.52 5.23 1.78
N HIS A 38 3.75 5.22 1.26
CA HIS A 38 4.98 4.76 1.92
C HIS A 38 5.13 3.23 2.07
N THR A 39 4.09 2.49 2.45
CA THR A 39 4.22 1.05 2.72
C THR A 39 4.15 0.16 1.48
N HIS A 40 3.70 0.71 0.34
CA HIS A 40 3.45 -0.01 -0.91
C HIS A 40 2.36 -1.10 -0.84
N ILE A 41 1.67 -1.23 0.30
CA ILE A 41 0.64 -2.26 0.52
C ILE A 41 -0.72 -1.58 0.58
N PRO A 42 -1.68 -2.00 -0.28
CA PRO A 42 -3.04 -1.48 -0.23
C PRO A 42 -3.67 -1.69 1.14
N LEU A 43 -4.27 -0.62 1.68
CA LEU A 43 -4.93 -0.63 2.97
C LEU A 43 -6.21 0.22 2.91
N MET A 44 -7.28 -0.28 3.51
CA MET A 44 -8.49 0.50 3.75
C MET A 44 -8.97 0.20 5.17
N VAL A 45 -9.01 1.21 6.02
CA VAL A 45 -9.39 1.09 7.44
C VAL A 45 -10.40 2.18 7.78
N SER A 46 -11.50 1.79 8.40
CA SER A 46 -12.52 2.71 8.90
C SER A 46 -12.31 2.97 10.40
N GLY A 47 -11.97 4.21 10.76
CA GLY A 47 -11.90 4.71 12.14
C GLY A 47 -12.87 5.86 12.35
N SER A 48 -12.41 6.96 12.96
CA SER A 48 -13.18 8.22 12.94
C SER A 48 -13.30 8.81 11.54
N ARG A 49 -12.40 8.41 10.63
CA ARG A 49 -12.30 8.78 9.22
C ARG A 49 -11.99 7.53 8.40
N LEU A 50 -12.04 7.64 7.07
CA LEU A 50 -11.59 6.58 6.18
C LEU A 50 -10.10 6.76 5.86
N TYR A 51 -9.29 5.77 6.18
CA TYR A 51 -7.85 5.77 5.91
C TYR A 51 -7.54 4.86 4.73
N VAL A 52 -6.90 5.41 3.70
CA VAL A 52 -6.68 4.72 2.43
C VAL A 52 -5.21 4.78 2.04
N ASN A 53 -4.60 3.60 1.86
CA ASN A 53 -3.36 3.45 1.14
C ASN A 53 -3.65 2.76 -0.19
N PRO A 54 -3.39 3.40 -1.35
CA PRO A 54 -3.65 2.80 -2.65
C PRO A 54 -2.65 1.68 -3.00
N GLY A 55 -1.58 1.53 -2.22
CA GLY A 55 -0.47 0.62 -2.48
C GLY A 55 0.61 1.27 -3.33
N ALA A 56 1.19 0.51 -4.27
CA ALA A 56 2.23 0.99 -5.16
C ALA A 56 2.01 0.53 -6.59
N VAL A 57 2.23 1.44 -7.53
CA VAL A 57 2.15 1.15 -8.97
C VAL A 57 3.40 0.41 -9.46
N GLY A 58 4.60 0.78 -8.97
CA GLY A 58 5.87 0.32 -9.53
C GLY A 58 6.81 -0.39 -8.56
N ALA A 59 6.35 -0.68 -7.33
CA ALA A 59 7.21 -1.20 -6.27
C ALA A 59 6.50 -2.22 -5.35
N GLU A 60 5.40 -2.80 -5.84
CA GLU A 60 4.76 -3.97 -5.23
C GLU A 60 5.32 -5.24 -5.90
N ASN A 61 5.68 -6.22 -5.07
CA ASN A 61 6.26 -7.48 -5.54
C ASN A 61 5.26 -8.32 -6.35
N GLY A 62 5.78 -9.23 -7.18
CA GLY A 62 4.97 -10.18 -7.94
C GLY A 62 4.45 -9.64 -9.28
N GLY A 63 4.97 -8.50 -9.75
CA GLY A 63 4.52 -7.90 -11.02
C GLY A 63 3.10 -7.35 -10.92
N ILE A 64 2.74 -6.80 -9.77
CA ILE A 64 1.42 -6.24 -9.49
C ILE A 64 1.56 -4.73 -9.31
N ALA A 65 0.69 -3.97 -9.94
CA ALA A 65 0.49 -2.56 -9.70
C ALA A 65 -0.83 -2.40 -8.95
N SER A 66 -0.82 -1.69 -7.83
CA SER A 66 -2.03 -1.36 -7.07
C SER A 66 -2.35 0.13 -7.12
N ALA A 67 -3.63 0.42 -7.14
CA ALA A 67 -4.22 1.75 -7.04
C ALA A 67 -5.59 1.66 -6.36
N VAL A 68 -6.18 2.81 -6.01
CA VAL A 68 -7.58 2.90 -5.61
C VAL A 68 -8.33 3.75 -6.63
N ILE A 69 -9.51 3.28 -7.02
CA ILE A 69 -10.47 4.07 -7.79
C ILE A 69 -11.46 4.65 -6.78
N LEU A 70 -11.59 5.97 -6.78
CA LEU A 70 -12.64 6.69 -6.07
C LEU A 70 -13.65 7.14 -7.12
N ASP A 71 -14.89 6.69 -6.95
CA ASP A 71 -16.05 7.14 -7.70
C ASP A 71 -16.89 8.06 -6.80
N ALA A 72 -17.27 9.21 -7.32
CA ALA A 72 -18.02 10.25 -6.62
C ALA A 72 -19.31 10.67 -7.35
N GLU A 73 -19.70 9.96 -8.42
CA GLU A 73 -20.89 10.32 -9.20
C GLU A 73 -22.19 9.93 -8.48
N ASP A 74 -22.29 8.68 -8.01
CA ASP A 74 -23.46 8.14 -7.29
C ASP A 74 -23.10 7.74 -5.85
N GLY A 75 -22.78 8.76 -5.06
CA GLY A 75 -22.18 8.59 -3.73
C GLY A 75 -20.69 8.27 -3.81
N MET A 76 -20.05 8.12 -2.64
CA MET A 76 -18.61 7.91 -2.58
C MET A 76 -18.27 6.43 -2.46
N GLN A 77 -17.70 5.85 -3.51
CA GLN A 77 -17.28 4.45 -3.57
C GLN A 77 -15.77 4.36 -3.79
N LEU A 78 -15.10 3.51 -3.02
CA LEU A 78 -13.66 3.28 -3.16
C LEU A 78 -13.39 1.80 -3.37
N ALA A 79 -12.58 1.48 -4.38
CA ALA A 79 -12.19 0.11 -4.68
C ALA A 79 -10.69 0.00 -4.99
N VAL A 80 -10.03 -0.99 -4.39
CA VAL A 80 -8.65 -1.33 -4.74
C VAL A 80 -8.62 -2.00 -6.12
N ARG A 81 -7.85 -1.43 -7.04
CA ARG A 81 -7.58 -1.99 -8.36
C ARG A 81 -6.16 -2.55 -8.39
N ARG A 82 -6.03 -3.82 -8.79
CA ARG A 82 -4.75 -4.47 -9.05
C ARG A 82 -4.62 -4.87 -10.52
N VAL A 83 -3.48 -4.57 -11.12
CA VAL A 83 -3.16 -4.87 -12.51
C VAL A 83 -1.83 -5.61 -12.57
N ARG A 84 -1.79 -6.74 -13.30
CA ARG A 84 -0.53 -7.45 -13.54
C ARG A 84 0.24 -6.77 -14.67
N TYR A 85 1.56 -6.70 -14.54
CA TYR A 85 2.47 -6.24 -15.58
C TYR A 85 3.61 -7.24 -15.81
N ASP A 86 4.30 -7.09 -16.94
CA ASP A 86 5.45 -7.92 -17.28
C ASP A 86 6.68 -7.54 -16.44
N LEU A 87 6.88 -8.28 -15.37
CA LEU A 87 8.01 -8.12 -14.44
C LEU A 87 9.35 -8.40 -15.13
N GLU A 88 9.40 -9.33 -16.07
CA GLU A 88 10.63 -9.69 -16.78
C GLU A 88 11.05 -8.58 -17.75
N ALA A 89 10.10 -7.93 -18.41
CA ALA A 89 10.39 -6.75 -19.22
C ALA A 89 11.00 -5.61 -18.38
N VAL A 90 10.51 -5.40 -17.14
CA VAL A 90 11.09 -4.41 -16.22
C VAL A 90 12.52 -4.81 -15.83
N ARG A 91 12.73 -6.05 -15.37
CA ARG A 91 14.06 -6.57 -15.00
C ARG A 91 15.06 -6.50 -16.17
N LYS A 92 14.62 -6.84 -17.39
CA LYS A 92 15.42 -6.73 -18.60
C LYS A 92 15.87 -5.29 -18.85
N ARG A 93 14.94 -4.33 -18.82
CA ARG A 93 15.26 -2.90 -19.01
C ARG A 93 16.21 -2.35 -17.94
N LEU A 94 16.06 -2.78 -16.68
CA LEU A 94 16.97 -2.39 -15.61
C LEU A 94 18.41 -2.90 -15.87
N ARG A 95 18.55 -4.14 -16.37
CA ARG A 95 19.86 -4.69 -16.77
C ARG A 95 20.47 -3.93 -17.95
N GLU A 96 19.68 -3.70 -19.00
CA GLU A 96 20.13 -3.00 -20.22
C GLU A 96 20.60 -1.58 -19.94
N LYS A 97 19.96 -0.89 -18.99
CA LYS A 97 20.36 0.44 -18.53
C LYS A 97 21.50 0.45 -17.52
N ALA A 98 22.07 -0.71 -17.18
CA ALA A 98 23.06 -0.86 -16.12
C ALA A 98 22.65 -0.14 -14.81
N ALA A 99 21.39 -0.28 -14.41
CA ALA A 99 20.85 0.43 -13.26
C ALA A 99 21.70 0.17 -12.00
N PRO A 100 22.09 1.23 -11.26
CA PRO A 100 22.85 1.05 -10.03
C PRO A 100 22.04 0.21 -9.06
N TYR A 101 22.72 -0.66 -8.30
CA TYR A 101 22.08 -1.56 -7.34
C TYR A 101 21.03 -2.51 -7.95
N TYR A 102 21.12 -2.83 -9.25
CA TYR A 102 20.19 -3.71 -9.97
C TYR A 102 19.76 -4.95 -9.17
N LYS A 103 20.72 -5.68 -8.60
CA LYS A 103 20.45 -6.91 -7.82
C LYS A 103 19.57 -6.61 -6.60
N TYR A 104 19.88 -5.53 -5.88
CA TYR A 104 19.12 -5.10 -4.71
C TYR A 104 17.70 -4.68 -5.10
N ILE A 105 17.56 -3.77 -6.06
CA ILE A 105 16.27 -3.26 -6.52
C ILE A 105 15.37 -4.41 -7.01
N SER A 106 15.94 -5.33 -7.78
CA SER A 106 15.22 -6.49 -8.32
C SER A 106 14.76 -7.46 -7.23
N ALA A 107 15.57 -7.66 -6.19
CA ALA A 107 15.22 -8.54 -5.07
C ALA A 107 14.16 -7.92 -4.13
N HIS A 108 14.16 -6.60 -3.93
CA HIS A 108 13.31 -5.95 -2.94
C HIS A 108 11.97 -5.46 -3.50
N PHE A 109 11.93 -4.98 -4.74
CA PHE A 109 10.74 -4.37 -5.33
C PHE A 109 10.14 -5.18 -6.49
N PHE A 110 10.93 -6.06 -7.09
CA PHE A 110 10.55 -6.79 -8.30
C PHE A 110 10.78 -8.29 -8.13
N SER A 111 10.55 -8.84 -6.94
CA SER A 111 10.64 -10.29 -6.71
C SER A 111 9.36 -11.00 -7.19
N GLU A 112 9.42 -12.30 -7.44
CA GLU A 112 8.24 -13.08 -7.87
C GLU A 112 7.25 -13.34 -6.73
N LYS A 113 7.73 -13.32 -5.49
CA LYS A 113 6.88 -13.50 -4.31
C LYS A 113 6.22 -12.16 -3.96
N GLY A 114 4.96 -12.00 -4.36
CA GLY A 114 4.12 -10.91 -3.90
C GLY A 114 3.94 -10.92 -2.37
N TYR A 115 3.50 -9.78 -1.83
CA TYR A 115 3.04 -9.73 -0.43
C TYR A 115 1.82 -10.63 -0.26
N THR A 116 1.92 -11.65 0.59
CA THR A 116 0.79 -12.41 1.11
C THR A 116 0.36 -11.76 2.43
N PRO A 117 -0.85 -11.18 2.52
CA PRO A 117 -1.34 -10.67 3.80
C PRO A 117 -1.37 -11.80 4.84
N SER A 118 -0.94 -11.50 6.06
CA SER A 118 -1.09 -12.45 7.17
C SER A 118 -2.58 -12.79 7.33
N PRO A 119 -2.96 -14.07 7.47
CA PRO A 119 -4.35 -14.43 7.67
C PRO A 119 -4.82 -13.89 9.03
N LEU A 120 -5.58 -12.80 9.02
CA LEU A 120 -6.41 -12.42 10.15
C LEU A 120 -7.58 -13.41 10.21
N MET A 121 -7.72 -14.10 11.35
CA MET A 121 -8.95 -14.82 11.68
C MET A 121 -10.11 -13.83 11.68
N ILE A 122 -10.88 -13.80 10.58
CA ILE A 122 -12.20 -13.21 10.58
C ILE A 122 -13.08 -14.21 11.34
N SER A 123 -13.25 -14.00 12.66
CA SER A 123 -14.37 -14.61 13.36
C SER A 123 -15.63 -13.98 12.79
N ASN A 124 -16.31 -14.68 11.89
CA ASN A 124 -17.69 -14.36 11.53
C ASN A 124 -18.53 -14.44 12.79
N LYS A 125 -18.83 -13.30 13.41
CA LYS A 125 -20.04 -13.14 14.20
C LYS A 125 -21.12 -12.60 13.28
N THR A 126 -21.78 -13.52 12.57
CA THR A 126 -23.13 -13.27 12.05
C THR A 126 -24.06 -13.19 13.26
N GLY A 127 -24.65 -12.01 13.46
CA GLY A 127 -25.90 -11.84 14.21
C GLY A 127 -27.09 -12.17 13.34
#